data_AF-A0A430ABQ2-F1
#
_entry.id   AF-A0A430ABQ2-F1
#
_cell.length_a   1.000
_cell.length_b   1.000
_cell.length_c   1.000
_cell.angle_alpha   90.00
_cell.angle_beta   90.00
_cell.angle_gamma   90.00
#
_symmetry.space_group_name_H-M   'P 1'
#
loop_
_entity.id
_entity.type
_entity.pdbx_description
1 polymer ?
#
loop_
_entity_poly.entity_id
_entity_poly.type
_entity_poly.pdbx_seq_one_letter_code
_entity_poly.pdbx_strand_id
1 'polypeptide(L)'
;MGLLDFLKVNDYKKELEVLKDDFSKMKNKKLSVEQMTVLELEEETLRQRNDLKILEEKIKSKQIQYCEIEKEVNKKRDEIDILQSKVIVLEEDILMESFGLYVPKYDFASSLGYKDKLADIRLDQKQMIKDKSAVDYFDNWTVDGSKAKGRKMSNDNIKQILRSFNNECEASINKVKYSNIQSIEKRIVKSFEQLNKINESNRLSLTNEFLNLKLNELYLAYEYERKKQDEKEELREQREREREEKALQKEIQNKKKLIDKDIKHYQNLIDELNKKIELSNSDEEKELIQQQITDIGMKSKERQEEKEELDYRTAHASAGYVYIISNIGAFGKDVVKIGVTRRMDPLERISELSSASVPFKFDVHALIFSYDAYKLETELHKYFDSYRINKVNNRKEFFRVPIENIKEKLKDYGELTIDFRETVDAEEYRESESLNTKKEK
;
A
#
# COMPACT_ATOMS: atom_id res chain seq x y z
N MET A 1 -12.19 -45.58 63.46
CA MET A 1 -13.51 -45.61 62.83
C MET A 1 -13.88 -44.18 62.48
N GLY A 2 -13.81 -43.82 61.20
CA GLY A 2 -13.98 -42.45 60.75
C GLY A 2 -15.44 -42.11 60.47
N LEU A 3 -15.85 -40.89 60.80
CA LEU A 3 -17.18 -40.30 60.62
C LEU A 3 -17.76 -40.37 59.17
N LEU A 4 -17.00 -40.85 58.20
CA LEU A 4 -17.41 -41.00 56.79
C LEU A 4 -18.03 -42.38 56.46
N ASP A 5 -17.90 -43.39 57.33
CA ASP A 5 -18.55 -44.69 57.12
C ASP A 5 -20.08 -44.60 57.26
N PHE A 6 -20.59 -43.65 58.04
CA PHE A 6 -22.02 -43.44 58.25
C PHE A 6 -22.75 -42.94 57.00
N LEU A 7 -22.08 -42.18 56.13
CA LEU A 7 -22.66 -41.67 54.88
C LEU A 7 -22.80 -42.78 53.85
N LYS A 8 -21.77 -43.63 53.70
CA LYS A 8 -21.85 -44.81 52.83
C LYS A 8 -22.88 -45.83 53.31
N VAL A 9 -23.04 -46.01 54.62
CA VAL A 9 -24.07 -46.90 55.17
C VAL A 9 -25.49 -46.45 54.80
N ASN A 10 -25.74 -45.14 54.68
CA ASN A 10 -27.05 -44.64 54.27
C ASN A 10 -27.29 -44.81 52.76
N ASP A 11 -26.27 -44.62 51.94
CA ASP A 11 -26.35 -44.87 50.50
C ASP A 11 -26.52 -46.37 50.20
N TYR A 12 -25.78 -47.25 50.90
CA TYR A 12 -25.96 -48.71 50.80
C TYR A 12 -27.33 -49.17 51.31
N LYS A 13 -27.91 -48.50 52.31
CA LYS A 13 -29.28 -48.78 52.76
C LYS A 13 -30.32 -48.40 51.70
N LYS A 14 -30.16 -47.25 51.05
CA LYS A 14 -31.03 -46.83 49.94
C LYS A 14 -30.90 -47.78 48.75
N GLU A 15 -29.68 -48.14 48.36
CA GLU A 15 -29.46 -49.14 47.31
C GLU A 15 -30.05 -50.50 47.68
N LEU A 16 -29.93 -50.94 48.95
CA LEU A 16 -30.56 -52.17 49.44
C LEU A 16 -32.09 -52.10 49.45
N GLU A 17 -32.69 -50.96 49.74
CA GLU A 17 -34.15 -50.77 49.65
C GLU A 17 -34.62 -50.81 48.20
N VAL A 18 -33.91 -50.15 47.28
CA VAL A 18 -34.20 -50.21 45.85
C VAL A 18 -34.04 -51.63 45.31
N LEU A 19 -32.94 -52.31 45.66
CA LEU A 19 -32.72 -53.70 45.24
C LEU A 19 -33.77 -54.66 45.82
N LYS A 20 -34.21 -54.45 47.07
CA LYS A 20 -35.27 -55.26 47.68
C LYS A 20 -36.61 -55.01 47.02
N ASP A 21 -36.92 -53.76 46.69
CA ASP A 21 -38.16 -53.41 45.99
C ASP A 21 -38.15 -54.00 44.56
N ASP A 22 -37.05 -53.87 43.82
CA ASP A 22 -36.88 -54.48 42.50
C ASP A 22 -36.91 -56.01 42.55
N PHE A 23 -36.28 -56.63 43.56
CA PHE A 23 -36.32 -58.07 43.75
C PHE A 23 -37.74 -58.55 44.11
N SER A 24 -38.49 -57.78 44.91
CA SER A 24 -39.88 -58.09 45.23
C SER A 24 -40.79 -57.98 44.00
N LYS A 25 -40.58 -56.96 43.16
CA LYS A 25 -41.28 -56.77 41.88
C LYS A 25 -40.96 -57.89 40.90
N MET A 26 -39.69 -58.30 40.79
CA MET A 26 -39.29 -59.43 39.96
C MET A 26 -39.85 -60.76 40.47
N LYS A 27 -39.83 -61.00 41.78
CA LYS A 27 -40.39 -62.21 42.39
C LYS A 27 -41.90 -62.31 42.19
N ASN A 28 -42.62 -61.19 42.33
CA ASN A 28 -44.06 -61.14 42.11
C ASN A 28 -44.42 -61.33 40.62
N LYS A 29 -43.65 -60.77 39.69
CA LYS A 29 -43.79 -61.07 38.26
C LYS A 29 -43.54 -62.55 37.95
N LYS A 30 -42.50 -63.15 38.54
CA LYS A 30 -42.18 -64.57 38.35
C LYS A 30 -43.28 -65.49 38.89
N LEU A 31 -43.81 -65.21 40.08
CA LEU A 31 -44.92 -65.97 40.67
C LEU A 31 -46.20 -65.87 39.82
N SER A 32 -46.49 -64.69 39.27
CA SER A 32 -47.63 -64.47 38.37
C SER A 32 -47.52 -65.33 37.10
N VAL A 33 -46.32 -65.41 36.51
CA VAL A 33 -46.06 -66.19 35.28
C VAL A 33 -46.13 -67.70 35.55
N GLU A 34 -45.68 -68.18 36.71
CA GLU A 34 -45.74 -69.61 37.09
C GLU A 34 -47.17 -70.11 37.40
N GLN A 35 -48.12 -69.20 37.66
CA GLN A 35 -49.52 -69.51 38.00
C GLN A 35 -50.49 -69.42 36.80
N MET A 36 -50.01 -68.95 35.64
CA MET A 36 -50.82 -68.81 34.43
C MET A 36 -50.88 -70.11 33.63
N THR A 37 -52.02 -70.37 33.01
CA THR A 37 -52.18 -71.50 32.08
C THR A 37 -51.38 -71.28 30.79
N VAL A 38 -51.05 -72.34 30.06
CA VAL A 38 -50.26 -72.25 28.81
C VAL A 38 -50.87 -71.26 27.81
N LEU A 39 -52.20 -71.17 27.74
CA LEU A 39 -52.93 -70.22 26.89
C LEU A 39 -52.77 -68.75 27.35
N GLU A 40 -52.79 -68.49 28.65
CA GLU A 40 -52.61 -67.13 29.18
C GLU A 40 -51.16 -66.65 29.01
N LEU A 41 -50.19 -67.56 29.10
CA LEU A 41 -48.78 -67.28 28.78
C LEU A 41 -48.56 -66.99 27.29
N GLU A 42 -49.27 -67.69 26.40
CA GLU A 42 -49.25 -67.40 24.96
C GLU A 42 -49.85 -66.02 24.64
N GLU A 43 -50.95 -65.63 25.32
CA GLU A 43 -51.51 -64.29 25.16
C GLU A 43 -50.59 -63.18 25.69
N GLU A 44 -49.95 -63.39 26.84
CA GLU A 44 -49.03 -62.40 27.41
C GLU A 44 -47.74 -62.27 26.58
N THR A 45 -47.20 -63.38 26.08
CA THR A 45 -46.04 -63.35 25.16
C THR A 45 -46.40 -62.70 23.82
N LEU A 46 -47.64 -62.86 23.33
CA LEU A 46 -48.13 -62.16 22.14
C LEU A 46 -48.26 -60.65 22.38
N ARG A 47 -48.78 -60.23 23.54
CA ARG A 47 -48.84 -58.81 23.94
C ARG A 47 -47.44 -58.20 24.03
N GLN A 48 -46.52 -58.87 24.72
CA GLN A 48 -45.14 -58.41 24.84
C GLN A 48 -44.42 -58.33 23.48
N ARG A 49 -44.69 -59.26 22.56
CA ARG A 49 -44.18 -59.20 21.18
C ARG A 49 -44.73 -58.00 20.40
N ASN A 50 -46.01 -57.67 20.58
CA ASN A 50 -46.61 -56.50 19.95
C ASN A 50 -46.05 -55.20 20.54
N ASP A 51 -45.88 -55.13 21.86
CA ASP A 51 -45.26 -53.99 22.54
C ASP A 51 -43.81 -53.80 22.09
N LEU A 52 -43.05 -54.89 21.94
CA LEU A 52 -41.69 -54.86 21.38
C LEU A 52 -41.66 -54.29 19.95
N LYS A 53 -42.58 -54.72 19.07
CA LYS A 53 -42.68 -54.16 17.71
C LYS A 53 -42.97 -52.66 17.72
N ILE A 54 -43.91 -52.22 18.55
CA ILE A 54 -44.23 -50.78 18.69
C ILE A 54 -43.01 -50.00 19.20
N LEU A 55 -42.25 -50.58 20.14
CA LEU A 55 -41.06 -49.95 20.68
C LEU A 55 -39.93 -49.88 19.63
N GLU A 56 -39.73 -50.93 18.84
CA GLU A 56 -38.78 -50.97 17.73
C GLU A 56 -39.10 -49.91 16.67
N GLU A 57 -40.37 -49.75 16.31
CA GLU A 57 -40.82 -48.69 15.40
C GLU A 57 -40.55 -47.28 15.97
N LYS A 58 -40.78 -47.08 17.28
CA LYS A 58 -40.44 -45.82 17.97
C LYS A 58 -38.94 -45.56 18.05
N ILE A 59 -38.13 -46.59 18.24
CA ILE A 59 -36.66 -46.47 18.22
C ILE A 59 -36.20 -46.09 16.82
N LYS A 60 -36.74 -46.73 15.79
CA LYS A 60 -36.40 -46.44 14.39
C LYS A 60 -36.79 -45.01 14.00
N SER A 61 -37.97 -44.53 14.40
CA SER A 61 -38.37 -43.14 14.13
C SER A 61 -37.50 -42.12 14.87
N LYS A 62 -37.14 -42.39 16.13
CA LYS A 62 -36.19 -41.54 16.88
C LYS A 62 -34.79 -41.56 16.29
N GLN A 63 -34.31 -42.69 15.77
CA GLN A 63 -33.02 -42.77 15.09
C GLN A 63 -32.99 -41.93 13.81
N ILE A 64 -34.08 -41.95 13.03
CA ILE A 64 -34.20 -41.08 11.85
C ILE A 64 -34.17 -39.60 12.25
N GLN A 65 -34.94 -39.21 13.28
CA GLN A 65 -34.92 -37.84 13.80
C GLN A 65 -33.53 -37.44 14.32
N TYR A 66 -32.82 -38.35 15.00
CA TYR A 66 -31.46 -38.10 15.46
C TYR A 66 -30.50 -37.84 14.28
N CYS A 67 -30.57 -38.66 13.22
CA CYS A 67 -29.77 -38.44 12.02
C CYS A 67 -30.11 -37.13 11.30
N GLU A 68 -31.37 -36.68 11.31
CA GLU A 68 -31.76 -35.39 10.74
C GLU A 68 -31.19 -34.22 11.56
N ILE A 69 -31.32 -34.27 12.88
CA ILE A 69 -30.78 -33.27 13.80
C ILE A 69 -29.24 -33.22 13.69
N GLU A 70 -28.57 -34.38 13.63
CA GLU A 70 -27.12 -34.45 13.48
C GLU A 70 -26.64 -33.81 12.17
N LYS A 71 -27.38 -34.01 11.07
CA LYS A 71 -27.11 -33.30 9.80
C LYS A 71 -27.29 -31.80 9.92
N GLU A 72 -28.32 -31.32 10.62
CA GLU A 72 -28.52 -29.89 10.85
C GLU A 72 -27.43 -29.29 11.73
N VAL A 73 -27.01 -29.99 12.79
CA VAL A 73 -25.93 -29.56 13.67
C VAL A 73 -24.61 -29.44 12.90
N ASN A 74 -24.29 -30.40 12.03
CA ASN A 74 -23.09 -30.33 11.21
C ASN A 74 -23.14 -29.16 10.22
N LYS A 75 -24.28 -28.94 9.53
CA LYS A 75 -24.45 -27.76 8.67
C LYS A 75 -24.26 -26.45 9.43
N LYS A 76 -24.80 -26.36 10.65
CA LYS A 76 -24.67 -25.17 11.50
C LYS A 76 -23.24 -24.96 11.98
N ARG A 77 -22.49 -26.04 12.25
CA ARG A 77 -21.05 -25.97 12.56
C ARG A 77 -20.24 -25.46 11.37
N ASP A 78 -20.49 -25.98 10.17
CA ASP A 78 -19.83 -25.50 8.95
C ASP A 78 -20.12 -24.00 8.70
N GLU A 79 -21.36 -23.56 8.91
CA GLU A 79 -21.73 -22.13 8.85
C GLU A 79 -20.97 -21.29 9.89
N ILE A 80 -20.79 -21.80 11.11
CA ILE A 80 -20.03 -21.12 12.18
C ILE A 80 -18.56 -20.99 11.81
N ASP A 81 -17.92 -22.04 11.29
CA ASP A 81 -16.51 -22.00 10.91
C ASP A 81 -16.27 -21.01 9.74
N ILE A 82 -17.19 -20.96 8.78
CA ILE A 82 -17.16 -19.96 7.70
C ILE A 82 -17.33 -18.54 8.25
N LEU A 83 -18.19 -18.34 9.25
CA LEU A 83 -18.37 -17.03 9.86
C LEU A 83 -17.16 -16.62 10.72
N GLN A 84 -16.58 -17.55 11.47
CA GLN A 84 -15.38 -17.31 12.28
C GLN A 84 -14.17 -16.93 11.43
N SER A 85 -13.94 -17.62 10.32
CA SER A 85 -12.85 -17.25 9.38
C SER A 85 -13.03 -15.84 8.82
N LYS A 86 -14.27 -15.43 8.50
CA LYS A 86 -14.56 -14.06 8.07
C LYS A 86 -14.32 -13.02 9.17
N VAL A 87 -14.63 -13.34 10.43
CA VAL A 87 -14.39 -12.44 11.56
C VAL A 87 -12.89 -12.18 11.76
N ILE A 88 -12.03 -13.20 11.62
CA ILE A 88 -10.57 -13.04 11.76
C ILE A 88 -10.02 -12.07 10.69
N VAL A 89 -10.44 -12.23 9.43
CA VAL A 89 -10.04 -11.32 8.34
C VAL A 89 -10.51 -9.89 8.61
N LEU A 90 -11.75 -9.72 9.10
CA LEU A 90 -12.27 -8.40 9.48
C LEU A 90 -11.50 -7.79 10.65
N GLU A 91 -11.06 -8.57 11.64
CA GLU A 91 -10.24 -8.08 12.74
C GLU A 91 -8.88 -7.57 12.26
N GLU A 92 -8.23 -8.26 11.31
CA GLU A 92 -6.99 -7.78 10.69
C GLU A 92 -7.19 -6.49 9.90
N ASP A 93 -8.28 -6.38 9.14
CA ASP A 93 -8.64 -5.17 8.39
C ASP A 93 -8.95 -3.99 9.33
N ILE A 94 -9.69 -4.23 10.42
CA ILE A 94 -9.97 -3.22 11.47
C ILE A 94 -8.67 -2.78 12.15
N LEU A 95 -7.74 -3.72 12.38
CA LEU A 95 -6.44 -3.43 12.98
C LEU A 95 -5.61 -2.54 12.02
N MET A 96 -5.57 -2.84 10.72
CA MET A 96 -4.94 -2.01 9.69
C MET A 96 -5.56 -0.60 9.61
N GLU A 97 -6.89 -0.50 9.66
CA GLU A 97 -7.60 0.79 9.72
C GLU A 97 -7.29 1.58 11.00
N SER A 98 -7.07 0.90 12.13
CA SER A 98 -6.68 1.52 13.41
C SER A 98 -5.29 2.16 13.38
N PHE A 99 -4.39 1.64 12.54
CA PHE A 99 -3.10 2.26 12.21
C PHE A 99 -3.22 3.38 11.17
N GLY A 100 -4.43 3.68 10.71
CA GLY A 100 -4.70 4.69 9.69
C GLY A 100 -4.33 4.26 8.28
N LEU A 101 -3.95 2.99 8.05
CA LEU A 101 -3.59 2.51 6.72
C LEU A 101 -4.86 2.22 5.92
N TYR A 102 -5.01 2.89 4.78
CA TYR A 102 -6.13 2.65 3.87
C TYR A 102 -5.87 1.38 3.07
N VAL A 103 -6.77 0.41 3.15
CA VAL A 103 -6.74 -0.81 2.33
C VAL A 103 -7.45 -0.53 1.01
N PRO A 104 -6.75 -0.65 -0.15
CA PRO A 104 -7.39 -0.50 -1.45
C PRO A 104 -8.50 -1.53 -1.66
N LYS A 105 -9.66 -1.07 -2.11
CA LYS A 105 -10.81 -1.90 -2.49
C LYS A 105 -10.78 -2.28 -3.96
N TYR A 106 -10.11 -1.50 -4.80
CA TYR A 106 -9.96 -1.80 -6.23
C TYR A 106 -8.49 -1.71 -6.65
N ASP A 107 -8.09 -2.65 -7.51
CA ASP A 107 -6.75 -2.71 -8.11
C ASP A 107 -6.87 -2.70 -9.64
N PHE A 108 -7.00 -1.50 -10.23
CA PHE A 108 -6.98 -1.34 -11.68
C PHE A 108 -5.60 -0.89 -12.16
N ALA A 109 -5.18 -1.43 -13.31
CA ALA A 109 -3.88 -1.13 -13.89
C ALA A 109 -3.68 0.36 -14.24
N SER A 110 -4.74 1.06 -14.65
CA SER A 110 -4.71 2.46 -15.10
C SER A 110 -5.84 3.29 -14.52
N SER A 111 -5.63 4.60 -14.46
CA SER A 111 -6.65 5.59 -14.07
C SER A 111 -7.91 5.51 -14.95
N LEU A 112 -7.79 5.03 -16.19
CA LEU A 112 -8.93 4.81 -17.08
C LEU A 112 -9.90 3.74 -16.54
N GLY A 113 -9.36 2.63 -16.01
CA GLY A 113 -10.18 1.55 -15.45
C GLY A 113 -11.01 2.01 -14.24
N TYR A 114 -10.42 2.82 -13.37
CA TYR A 114 -11.14 3.47 -12.27
C TYR A 114 -12.25 4.41 -12.77
N LYS A 115 -11.98 5.18 -13.83
CA LYS A 115 -12.96 6.10 -14.44
C LYS A 115 -14.14 5.36 -15.06
N ASP A 116 -13.89 4.24 -15.74
CA ASP A 116 -14.94 3.42 -16.34
C ASP A 116 -15.80 2.78 -15.25
N LYS A 117 -15.18 2.23 -14.19
CA LYS A 117 -15.93 1.68 -13.07
C LYS A 117 -16.75 2.74 -12.31
N LEU A 118 -16.24 3.97 -12.20
CA LEU A 118 -17.02 5.11 -11.67
C LEU A 118 -18.22 5.42 -12.56
N ALA A 119 -18.08 5.30 -13.89
CA ALA A 119 -19.20 5.48 -14.80
C ALA A 119 -20.26 4.38 -14.61
N ASP A 120 -19.85 3.13 -14.45
CA ASP A 120 -20.75 2.00 -14.16
C ASP A 120 -21.54 2.22 -12.86
N ILE A 121 -20.87 2.55 -11.76
CA ILE A 121 -21.53 2.82 -10.47
C ILE A 121 -22.53 3.98 -10.61
N ARG A 122 -22.18 5.02 -11.38
CA ARG A 122 -23.09 6.15 -11.65
C ARG A 122 -24.26 5.76 -12.54
N LEU A 123 -24.09 4.79 -13.43
CA LEU A 123 -25.18 4.23 -14.22
C LEU A 123 -26.13 3.42 -13.33
N ASP A 124 -25.60 2.59 -12.44
CA ASP A 124 -26.38 1.81 -11.47
C ASP A 124 -27.20 2.73 -10.56
N GLN A 125 -26.57 3.78 -10.01
CA GLN A 125 -27.26 4.79 -9.22
C GLN A 125 -28.38 5.49 -10.01
N LYS A 126 -28.13 5.84 -11.29
CA LYS A 126 -29.15 6.44 -12.16
C LYS A 126 -30.30 5.48 -12.43
N GLN A 127 -30.01 4.19 -12.60
CA GLN A 127 -31.02 3.16 -12.82
C GLN A 127 -31.89 2.97 -11.58
N MET A 128 -31.30 2.87 -10.38
CA MET A 128 -32.05 2.80 -9.13
C MET A 128 -32.96 4.02 -8.89
N ILE A 129 -32.53 5.21 -9.30
CA ILE A 129 -33.35 6.43 -9.23
C ILE A 129 -34.53 6.36 -10.22
N LYS A 130 -34.32 5.85 -11.44
CA LYS A 130 -35.37 5.69 -12.46
C LYS A 130 -36.40 4.64 -12.04
N ASP A 131 -35.93 3.52 -11.51
CA ASP A 131 -36.75 2.38 -11.07
C ASP A 131 -37.40 2.63 -9.70
N LYS A 132 -37.03 3.75 -9.04
CA LYS A 132 -37.44 4.14 -7.68
C LYS A 132 -37.07 3.12 -6.60
N SER A 133 -36.10 2.24 -6.86
CA SER A 133 -35.55 1.29 -5.88
C SER A 133 -34.48 1.93 -4.97
N ALA A 134 -34.06 3.16 -5.26
CA ALA A 134 -33.18 3.93 -4.38
C ALA A 134 -33.86 4.39 -3.07
N VAL A 135 -35.19 4.32 -3.01
CA VAL A 135 -36.01 4.76 -1.88
C VAL A 135 -37.10 3.75 -1.57
N ASP A 136 -37.33 3.49 -0.29
CA ASP A 136 -38.55 2.85 0.19
C ASP A 136 -39.58 3.95 0.44
N TYR A 137 -40.74 3.86 -0.22
CA TYR A 137 -41.79 4.86 -0.10
C TYR A 137 -43.18 4.24 -0.07
N PHE A 138 -44.11 4.92 0.59
CA PHE A 138 -45.49 4.49 0.65
C PHE A 138 -46.39 5.27 -0.33
N ASP A 139 -47.04 4.58 -1.26
CA ASP A 139 -47.75 5.19 -2.40
C ASP A 139 -49.27 5.39 -2.19
N ASN A 140 -49.81 4.90 -1.06
CA ASN A 140 -51.27 4.87 -0.82
C ASN A 140 -51.82 6.12 -0.09
N TRP A 141 -51.15 7.27 -0.15
CA TRP A 141 -51.65 8.50 0.50
C TRP A 141 -52.64 9.27 -0.36
N THR A 142 -53.59 9.90 0.32
CA THR A 142 -54.49 10.89 -0.26
C THR A 142 -54.19 12.26 0.33
N VAL A 143 -54.06 13.26 -0.53
CA VAL A 143 -53.92 14.66 -0.13
C VAL A 143 -55.17 15.39 -0.59
N ASP A 144 -55.85 16.08 0.33
CA ASP A 144 -57.17 16.68 0.10
C ASP A 144 -58.21 15.69 -0.48
N GLY A 145 -58.17 14.43 -0.04
CA GLY A 145 -59.05 13.37 -0.57
C GLY A 145 -58.66 12.84 -1.96
N SER A 146 -57.61 13.36 -2.60
CA SER A 146 -57.15 12.92 -3.92
C SER A 146 -55.91 12.02 -3.85
N LYS A 147 -56.03 10.80 -4.39
CA LYS A 147 -54.89 9.88 -4.59
C LYS A 147 -53.89 10.41 -5.62
N ALA A 148 -54.34 11.23 -6.58
CA ALA A 148 -53.45 11.81 -7.59
C ALA A 148 -52.55 12.90 -6.97
N LYS A 149 -53.13 13.74 -6.09
CA LYS A 149 -52.35 14.73 -5.32
C LYS A 149 -51.37 14.06 -4.35
N GLY A 150 -51.78 12.97 -3.70
CA GLY A 150 -50.89 12.16 -2.85
C GLY A 150 -49.69 11.60 -3.60
N ARG A 151 -49.92 10.97 -4.76
CA ARG A 151 -48.83 10.48 -5.64
C ARG A 151 -47.88 11.59 -6.08
N LYS A 152 -48.40 12.78 -6.39
CA LYS A 152 -47.57 13.94 -6.74
C LYS A 152 -46.68 14.37 -5.57
N MET A 153 -47.25 14.52 -4.38
CA MET A 153 -46.50 14.87 -3.16
C MET A 153 -45.41 13.86 -2.84
N SER A 154 -45.71 12.55 -2.92
CA SER A 154 -44.71 11.50 -2.71
C SER A 154 -43.56 11.60 -3.71
N ASN A 155 -43.85 11.81 -5.00
CA ASN A 155 -42.80 11.98 -6.02
C ASN A 155 -41.93 13.23 -5.80
N ASP A 156 -42.54 14.34 -5.38
CA ASP A 156 -41.81 15.58 -5.08
C ASP A 156 -40.88 15.38 -3.87
N ASN A 157 -41.36 14.69 -2.82
CA ASN A 157 -40.56 14.34 -1.65
C ASN A 157 -39.41 13.37 -1.97
N ILE A 158 -39.66 12.35 -2.81
CA ILE A 158 -38.62 11.42 -3.31
C ILE A 158 -37.54 12.21 -4.05
N LYS A 159 -37.94 13.15 -4.92
CA LYS A 159 -36.99 14.00 -5.65
C LYS A 159 -36.18 14.88 -4.71
N GLN A 160 -36.81 15.39 -3.65
CA GLN A 160 -36.14 16.24 -2.65
C GLN A 160 -35.10 15.45 -1.85
N ILE A 161 -35.45 14.30 -1.27
CA ILE A 161 -34.52 13.50 -0.46
C ILE A 161 -33.32 13.03 -1.28
N LEU A 162 -33.55 12.55 -2.51
CA LEU A 162 -32.50 12.11 -3.42
C LEU A 162 -31.57 13.26 -3.83
N ARG A 163 -32.14 14.45 -4.11
CA ARG A 163 -31.33 15.62 -4.47
C ARG A 163 -30.49 16.10 -3.30
N SER A 164 -31.07 16.16 -2.09
CA SER A 164 -30.35 16.56 -0.88
C SER A 164 -29.18 15.60 -0.60
N PHE A 165 -29.45 14.29 -0.60
CA PHE A 165 -28.41 13.29 -0.35
C PHE A 165 -27.31 13.31 -1.41
N ASN A 166 -27.66 13.38 -2.70
CA ASN A 166 -26.69 13.44 -3.79
C ASN A 166 -25.80 14.69 -3.70
N ASN A 167 -26.38 15.86 -3.41
CA ASN A 167 -25.60 17.09 -3.26
C ASN A 167 -24.57 16.99 -2.12
N GLU A 168 -24.95 16.42 -0.98
CA GLU A 168 -24.05 16.23 0.17
C GLU A 168 -22.94 15.21 -0.14
N CYS A 169 -23.28 14.12 -0.82
CA CYS A 169 -22.33 13.12 -1.28
C CYS A 169 -21.34 13.73 -2.28
N GLU A 170 -21.81 14.38 -3.35
CA GLU A 170 -20.96 14.98 -4.39
C GLU A 170 -20.03 16.05 -3.80
N ALA A 171 -20.55 16.93 -2.93
CA ALA A 171 -19.74 17.95 -2.27
C ALA A 171 -18.63 17.35 -1.40
N SER A 172 -18.86 16.17 -0.83
CA SER A 172 -17.90 15.48 0.03
C SER A 172 -16.90 14.66 -0.79
N ILE A 173 -17.37 13.89 -1.77
CA ILE A 173 -16.55 13.01 -2.63
C ILE A 173 -15.58 13.84 -3.48
N ASN A 174 -15.99 15.00 -4.01
CA ASN A 174 -15.12 15.85 -4.84
C ASN A 174 -13.88 16.39 -4.11
N LYS A 175 -13.85 16.37 -2.76
CA LYS A 175 -12.74 16.85 -1.93
C LYS A 175 -12.04 15.71 -1.17
N VAL A 176 -12.19 14.48 -1.65
CA VAL A 176 -11.61 13.31 -0.99
C VAL A 176 -10.08 13.35 -1.05
N LYS A 177 -9.47 13.08 0.10
CA LYS A 177 -8.03 12.95 0.33
C LYS A 177 -7.83 11.79 1.30
N TYR A 178 -6.61 11.28 1.35
CA TYR A 178 -6.26 10.24 2.32
C TYR A 178 -6.58 10.66 3.76
N SER A 179 -6.27 11.90 4.13
CA SER A 179 -6.47 12.41 5.49
C SER A 179 -7.94 12.53 5.92
N ASN A 180 -8.88 12.57 4.98
CA ASN A 180 -10.29 12.86 5.28
C ASN A 180 -11.26 11.78 4.80
N ILE A 181 -10.79 10.68 4.18
CA ILE A 181 -11.64 9.62 3.63
C ILE A 181 -12.62 9.06 4.68
N GLN A 182 -12.13 8.67 5.86
CA GLN A 182 -12.95 8.16 6.97
C GLN A 182 -13.95 9.22 7.48
N SER A 183 -13.54 10.50 7.49
CA SER A 183 -14.43 11.59 7.93
C SER A 183 -15.54 11.86 6.92
N ILE A 184 -15.26 11.70 5.62
CA ILE A 184 -16.24 11.85 4.54
C ILE A 184 -17.21 10.68 4.57
N GLU A 185 -16.72 9.45 4.75
CA GLU A 185 -17.57 8.27 4.93
C GLU A 185 -18.55 8.45 6.09
N LYS A 186 -18.06 8.83 7.27
CA LYS A 186 -18.91 9.13 8.43
C LYS A 186 -19.92 10.23 8.14
N ARG A 187 -19.58 11.22 7.30
CA ARG A 187 -20.52 12.27 6.89
C ARG A 187 -21.61 11.75 5.96
N ILE A 188 -21.27 10.91 4.99
CA ILE A 188 -22.24 10.27 4.09
C ILE A 188 -23.23 9.41 4.90
N VAL A 189 -22.72 8.59 5.81
CA VAL A 189 -23.57 7.74 6.68
C VAL A 189 -24.47 8.60 7.56
N LYS A 190 -23.94 9.65 8.20
CA LYS A 190 -24.76 10.57 9.01
C LYS A 190 -25.82 11.31 8.19
N SER A 191 -25.49 11.73 6.97
CA SER A 191 -26.44 12.37 6.04
C SER A 191 -27.59 11.42 5.72
N PHE A 192 -27.28 10.17 5.41
CA PHE A 192 -28.26 9.11 5.16
C PHE A 192 -29.19 8.90 6.38
N GLU A 193 -28.62 8.74 7.57
CA GLU A 193 -29.39 8.57 8.82
C GLU A 193 -30.30 9.78 9.11
N GLN A 194 -29.78 11.00 8.96
CA GLN A 194 -30.53 12.23 9.21
C GLN A 194 -31.68 12.41 8.23
N LEU A 195 -31.44 12.19 6.93
CA LEU A 195 -32.47 12.31 5.90
C LEU A 195 -33.57 11.26 6.09
N ASN A 196 -33.22 10.03 6.46
CA ASN A 196 -34.19 8.99 6.77
C ASN A 196 -35.02 9.34 8.01
N LYS A 197 -34.40 9.87 9.07
CA LYS A 197 -35.09 10.31 10.28
C LYS A 197 -36.06 11.46 10.03
N ILE A 198 -35.67 12.45 9.22
CA ILE A 198 -36.54 13.61 8.89
C ILE A 198 -37.77 13.17 8.08
N ASN A 199 -37.62 12.13 7.25
CA ASN A 199 -38.67 11.64 6.35
C ASN A 199 -39.47 10.45 6.91
N GLU A 200 -39.24 10.06 8.17
CA GLU A 200 -39.93 8.95 8.83
C GLU A 200 -41.46 9.17 8.87
N SER A 201 -41.90 10.40 9.17
CA SER A 201 -43.32 10.79 9.15
C SER A 201 -43.96 10.67 7.77
N ASN A 202 -43.17 10.88 6.72
CA ASN A 202 -43.59 10.75 5.32
C ASN A 202 -43.51 9.30 4.81
N ARG A 203 -43.10 8.34 5.65
CA ARG A 203 -42.85 6.94 5.27
C ARG A 203 -41.98 6.82 4.02
N LEU A 204 -40.89 7.58 4.02
CA LEU A 204 -39.93 7.67 2.93
C LEU A 204 -38.52 7.52 3.51
N SER A 205 -37.76 6.54 3.02
CA SER A 205 -36.37 6.31 3.42
C SER A 205 -35.51 5.95 2.21
N LEU A 206 -34.24 6.31 2.24
CA LEU A 206 -33.23 5.84 1.29
C LEU A 206 -32.89 4.38 1.61
N THR A 207 -32.63 3.57 0.58
CA THR A 207 -32.25 2.17 0.75
C THR A 207 -30.77 2.01 1.08
N ASN A 208 -30.42 0.96 1.86
CA ASN A 208 -29.02 0.65 2.19
C ASN A 208 -28.20 0.30 0.94
N GLU A 209 -28.82 -0.29 -0.08
CA GLU A 209 -28.18 -0.56 -1.37
C GLU A 209 -27.68 0.74 -2.02
N PHE A 210 -28.48 1.80 -1.98
CA PHE A 210 -28.10 3.09 -2.53
C PHE A 210 -26.99 3.77 -1.72
N LEU A 211 -27.01 3.64 -0.39
CA LEU A 211 -25.90 4.07 0.48
C LEU A 211 -24.60 3.35 0.12
N ASN A 212 -24.64 2.02 -0.05
CA ASN A 212 -23.46 1.23 -0.41
C ASN A 212 -22.88 1.64 -1.77
N LEU A 213 -23.72 1.94 -2.77
CA LEU A 213 -23.24 2.46 -4.05
C LEU A 213 -22.55 3.83 -3.91
N LYS A 214 -23.02 4.70 -3.00
CA LYS A 214 -22.37 5.99 -2.72
C LYS A 214 -21.05 5.84 -1.97
N LEU A 215 -20.97 4.89 -1.04
CA LEU A 215 -19.71 4.56 -0.38
C LEU A 215 -18.70 3.97 -1.37
N ASN A 216 -19.13 3.06 -2.25
CA ASN A 216 -18.30 2.53 -3.32
C ASN A 216 -17.79 3.63 -4.27
N GLU A 217 -18.65 4.60 -4.61
CA GLU A 217 -18.25 5.79 -5.38
C GLU A 217 -17.17 6.61 -4.64
N LEU A 218 -17.30 6.81 -3.32
CA LEU A 218 -16.31 7.52 -2.51
C LEU A 218 -14.93 6.83 -2.56
N TYR A 219 -14.89 5.53 -2.30
CA TYR A 219 -13.64 4.76 -2.28
C TYR A 219 -12.97 4.75 -3.65
N LEU A 220 -13.76 4.51 -4.69
CA LEU A 220 -13.25 4.49 -6.06
C LEU A 220 -12.78 5.86 -6.54
N ALA A 221 -13.43 6.95 -6.11
CA ALA A 221 -12.99 8.30 -6.40
C ALA A 221 -11.65 8.64 -5.72
N TYR A 222 -11.44 8.17 -4.49
CA TYR A 222 -10.16 8.33 -3.80
C TYR A 222 -9.02 7.60 -4.52
N GLU A 223 -9.23 6.33 -4.86
CA GLU A 223 -8.23 5.52 -5.55
C GLU A 223 -7.93 6.04 -6.96
N TYR A 224 -8.94 6.55 -7.67
CA TYR A 224 -8.76 7.23 -8.95
C TYR A 224 -7.83 8.44 -8.84
N GLU A 225 -8.06 9.33 -7.87
CA GLU A 225 -7.21 10.52 -7.68
C GLU A 225 -5.80 10.14 -7.25
N ARG A 226 -5.64 9.09 -6.42
CA ARG A 226 -4.34 8.53 -6.06
C ARG A 226 -3.59 8.02 -7.30
N LYS A 227 -4.24 7.15 -8.10
CA LYS A 227 -3.62 6.57 -9.30
C LYS A 227 -3.25 7.64 -10.33
N LYS A 228 -4.09 8.66 -10.50
CA LYS A 228 -3.83 9.81 -11.37
C LYS A 228 -2.64 10.65 -10.88
N GLN A 229 -2.45 10.77 -9.57
CA GLN A 229 -1.27 11.41 -9.00
C GLN A 229 -0.01 10.58 -9.30
N ASP A 230 -0.07 9.26 -9.11
CA ASP A 230 1.05 8.35 -9.38
C ASP A 230 1.47 8.40 -10.87
N GLU A 231 0.51 8.33 -11.80
CA GLU A 231 0.75 8.45 -13.25
C GLU A 231 1.35 9.81 -13.63
N LYS A 232 0.93 10.89 -12.97
CA LYS A 232 1.50 12.23 -13.18
C LYS A 232 2.94 12.32 -12.68
N GLU A 233 3.25 11.68 -11.56
CA GLU A 233 4.60 11.59 -11.02
C GLU A 233 5.51 10.75 -11.94
N GLU A 234 5.02 9.61 -12.45
CA GLU A 234 5.71 8.80 -13.48
C GLU A 234 6.09 9.60 -14.71
N LEU A 235 5.12 10.34 -15.27
CA LEU A 235 5.35 11.15 -16.45
C LEU A 235 6.36 12.27 -16.20
N ARG A 236 6.35 12.86 -14.99
CA ARG A 236 7.32 13.88 -14.61
C ARG A 236 8.74 13.30 -14.54
N GLU A 237 8.90 12.13 -13.94
CA GLU A 237 10.19 11.44 -13.83
C GLU A 237 10.72 10.99 -15.19
N GLN A 238 9.85 10.51 -16.09
CA GLN A 238 10.23 10.21 -17.48
C GLN A 238 10.76 11.46 -18.20
N ARG A 239 10.05 12.59 -18.09
CA ARG A 239 10.50 13.86 -18.70
C ARG A 239 11.80 14.38 -18.10
N GLU A 240 12.02 14.20 -16.80
CA GLU A 240 13.27 14.58 -16.14
C GLU A 240 14.43 13.71 -16.62
N ARG A 241 14.23 12.39 -16.76
CA ARG A 241 15.22 11.47 -17.36
C ARG A 241 15.55 11.83 -18.80
N GLU A 242 14.55 12.11 -19.64
CA GLU A 242 14.76 12.53 -21.03
C GLU A 242 15.55 13.85 -21.14
N ARG A 243 15.31 14.80 -20.22
CA ARG A 243 16.08 16.05 -20.18
C ARG A 243 17.52 15.80 -19.79
N GLU A 244 17.74 14.95 -18.79
CA GLU A 244 19.09 14.58 -18.34
C GLU A 244 19.88 13.88 -19.45
N GLU A 245 19.24 12.95 -20.18
CA GLU A 245 19.86 12.27 -21.33
C GLU A 245 20.23 13.24 -22.46
N LYS A 246 19.34 14.20 -22.78
CA LYS A 246 19.63 15.23 -23.79
C LYS A 246 20.78 16.15 -23.36
N ALA A 247 20.83 16.52 -22.08
CA ALA A 247 21.92 17.34 -21.54
C ALA A 247 23.26 16.59 -21.62
N LEU A 248 23.27 15.32 -21.19
CA LEU A 248 24.44 14.44 -21.27
C LEU A 248 24.94 14.30 -22.71
N GLN A 249 24.06 14.04 -23.67
CA GLN A 249 24.45 13.94 -25.08
C GLN A 249 25.11 15.22 -25.59
N LYS A 250 24.60 16.39 -25.17
CA LYS A 250 25.17 17.69 -25.54
C LYS A 250 26.55 17.91 -24.88
N GLU A 251 26.70 17.55 -23.61
CA GLU A 251 27.98 17.62 -22.89
C GLU A 251 29.04 16.72 -23.54
N ILE A 252 28.70 15.46 -23.84
CA ILE A 252 29.58 14.51 -24.53
C ILE A 252 29.99 15.09 -25.88
N GLN A 253 29.05 15.62 -26.66
CA GLN A 253 29.36 16.20 -27.97
C GLN A 253 30.29 17.41 -27.86
N ASN A 254 30.09 18.27 -26.86
CA ASN A 254 30.93 19.44 -26.63
C ASN A 254 32.34 19.05 -26.18
N LYS A 255 32.48 18.13 -25.22
CA LYS A 255 33.77 17.62 -24.76
C LYS A 255 34.54 16.93 -25.89
N LYS A 256 33.88 16.06 -26.65
CA LYS A 256 34.49 15.38 -27.80
C LYS A 256 35.02 16.38 -28.84
N LYS A 257 34.25 17.43 -29.15
CA LYS A 257 34.69 18.52 -30.03
C LYS A 257 35.89 19.29 -29.49
N LEU A 258 35.98 19.49 -28.17
CA LEU A 258 37.10 20.18 -27.55
C LEU A 258 38.38 19.32 -27.60
N ILE A 259 38.28 18.05 -27.20
CA ILE A 259 39.38 17.09 -27.24
C ILE A 259 39.89 16.90 -28.68
N ASP A 260 38.99 16.75 -29.66
CA ASP A 260 39.36 16.62 -31.08
C ASP A 260 40.06 17.88 -31.63
N LYS A 261 39.73 19.07 -31.12
CA LYS A 261 40.42 20.32 -31.49
C LYS A 261 41.81 20.38 -30.88
N ASP A 262 41.95 20.01 -29.60
CA ASP A 262 43.23 20.01 -28.90
C ASP A 262 44.20 19.01 -29.52
N ILE A 263 43.74 17.79 -29.84
CA ILE A 263 44.55 16.77 -30.52
C ILE A 263 45.04 17.29 -31.88
N LYS A 264 44.15 17.89 -32.69
CA LYS A 264 44.54 18.48 -33.98
C LYS A 264 45.52 19.64 -33.82
N HIS A 265 45.35 20.48 -32.79
CA HIS A 265 46.25 21.58 -32.52
C HIS A 265 47.65 21.08 -32.15
N TYR A 266 47.75 20.08 -31.27
CA TYR A 266 49.03 19.47 -30.90
C TYR A 266 49.69 18.75 -32.09
N GLN A 267 48.92 18.05 -32.93
CA GLN A 267 49.45 17.45 -34.16
C GLN A 267 50.05 18.50 -35.10
N ASN A 268 49.33 19.60 -35.35
CA ASN A 268 49.84 20.69 -36.19
C ASN A 268 51.09 21.34 -35.61
N LEU A 269 51.14 21.57 -34.29
CA LEU A 269 52.33 22.11 -33.60
C LEU A 269 53.53 21.17 -33.73
N ILE A 270 53.34 19.87 -33.55
CA ILE A 270 54.39 18.86 -33.73
C ILE A 270 54.91 18.90 -35.18
N ASP A 271 54.02 18.98 -36.17
CA ASP A 271 54.40 19.07 -37.59
C ASP A 271 55.20 20.35 -37.91
N GLU A 272 54.84 21.49 -37.32
CA GLU A 272 55.58 22.75 -37.47
C GLU A 272 56.96 22.68 -36.81
N LEU A 273 57.07 22.10 -35.61
CA LEU A 273 58.34 21.93 -34.91
C LEU A 273 59.26 20.93 -35.63
N ASN A 274 58.71 19.84 -36.19
CA ASN A 274 59.45 18.90 -37.03
C ASN A 274 60.07 19.60 -38.26
N LYS A 275 59.30 20.44 -38.96
CA LYS A 275 59.83 21.24 -40.08
C LYS A 275 60.92 22.21 -39.65
N LYS A 276 60.80 22.80 -38.45
CA LYS A 276 61.86 23.67 -37.91
C LYS A 276 63.14 22.90 -37.61
N ILE A 277 63.05 21.69 -37.06
CA ILE A 277 64.22 20.81 -36.85
C ILE A 277 64.95 20.54 -38.17
N GLU A 278 64.21 20.24 -39.24
CA GLU A 278 64.79 19.99 -40.58
C GLU A 278 65.53 21.20 -41.15
N LEU A 279 65.09 22.43 -40.82
CA LEU A 279 65.66 23.69 -41.29
C LEU A 279 66.78 24.24 -40.39
N SER A 280 67.01 23.64 -39.21
CA SER A 280 67.96 24.14 -38.21
C SER A 280 69.38 23.63 -38.48
N ASN A 281 70.38 24.51 -38.35
CA ASN A 281 71.79 24.18 -38.60
C ASN A 281 72.64 24.00 -37.32
N SER A 282 72.10 24.38 -36.15
CA SER A 282 72.76 24.24 -34.84
C SER A 282 72.23 23.02 -34.08
N ASP A 283 73.13 22.23 -33.49
CA ASP A 283 72.76 21.04 -32.71
C ASP A 283 72.05 21.41 -31.39
N GLU A 284 72.40 22.53 -30.77
CA GLU A 284 71.76 23.02 -29.53
C GLU A 284 70.29 23.44 -29.76
N GLU A 285 69.99 24.07 -30.91
CA GLU A 285 68.60 24.44 -31.27
C GLU A 285 67.75 23.21 -31.57
N LYS A 286 68.33 22.19 -32.22
CA LYS A 286 67.63 20.92 -32.49
C LYS A 286 67.25 20.22 -31.20
N GLU A 287 68.15 20.17 -30.22
CA GLU A 287 67.91 19.51 -28.94
C GLU A 287 66.79 20.21 -28.14
N LEU A 288 66.77 21.55 -28.12
CA LEU A 288 65.70 22.33 -27.48
C LEU A 288 64.32 22.09 -28.15
N ILE A 289 64.26 22.09 -29.47
CA ILE A 289 63.00 21.86 -30.21
C ILE A 289 62.52 20.42 -30.00
N GLN A 290 63.45 19.46 -29.92
CA GLN A 290 63.13 18.05 -29.69
C GLN A 290 62.52 17.82 -28.30
N GLN A 291 62.99 18.53 -27.27
CA GLN A 291 62.35 18.54 -25.95
C GLN A 291 60.91 19.08 -26.01
N GLN A 292 60.69 20.19 -26.73
CA GLN A 292 59.33 20.75 -26.91
C GLN A 292 58.38 19.79 -27.63
N ILE A 293 58.87 19.06 -28.63
CA ILE A 293 58.08 18.03 -29.32
C ILE A 293 57.71 16.91 -28.35
N THR A 294 58.64 16.47 -27.50
CA THR A 294 58.34 15.43 -26.51
C THR A 294 57.28 15.87 -25.50
N ASP A 295 57.35 17.10 -25.00
CA ASP A 295 56.38 17.66 -24.07
C ASP A 295 54.97 17.79 -24.70
N ILE A 296 54.90 18.29 -25.93
CA ILE A 296 53.64 18.41 -26.68
C ILE A 296 53.10 17.02 -27.04
N GLY A 297 53.97 16.07 -27.36
CA GLY A 297 53.63 14.67 -27.60
C GLY A 297 53.00 14.01 -26.38
N MET A 298 53.54 14.25 -25.18
CA MET A 298 52.95 13.77 -23.92
C MET A 298 51.54 14.36 -23.70
N LYS A 299 51.36 15.67 -23.87
CA LYS A 299 50.03 16.32 -23.75
C LYS A 299 49.02 15.80 -24.78
N SER A 300 49.48 15.53 -26.00
CA SER A 300 48.64 14.94 -27.05
C SER A 300 48.19 13.52 -26.67
N LYS A 301 49.09 12.73 -26.09
CA LYS A 301 48.78 11.39 -25.59
C LYS A 301 47.78 11.43 -24.43
N GLU A 302 47.95 12.33 -23.46
CA GLU A 302 46.98 12.53 -22.36
C GLU A 302 45.57 12.85 -22.89
N ARG A 303 45.46 13.73 -23.90
CA ARG A 303 44.17 14.03 -24.55
C ARG A 303 43.58 12.84 -25.31
N GLN A 304 44.43 12.00 -25.91
CA GLN A 304 44.00 10.79 -26.59
C GLN A 304 43.47 9.75 -25.59
N GLU A 305 44.12 9.59 -24.43
CA GLU A 305 43.64 8.75 -23.33
C GLU A 305 42.31 9.29 -22.77
N GLU A 306 42.16 10.60 -22.60
CA GLU A 306 40.89 11.23 -22.18
C GLU A 306 39.75 10.95 -23.17
N LYS A 307 40.06 10.91 -24.47
CA LYS A 307 39.10 10.56 -25.53
C LYS A 307 38.66 9.10 -25.44
N GLU A 308 39.60 8.18 -25.21
CA GLU A 308 39.32 6.75 -25.07
C GLU A 308 38.47 6.48 -23.83
N GLU A 309 38.74 7.16 -22.72
CA GLU A 309 37.91 7.09 -21.51
C GLU A 309 36.49 7.62 -21.76
N LEU A 310 36.36 8.74 -22.48
CA LEU A 310 35.06 9.31 -22.85
C LEU A 310 34.25 8.35 -23.74
N ASP A 311 34.90 7.73 -24.74
CA ASP A 311 34.26 6.75 -25.62
C ASP A 311 33.86 5.48 -24.83
N TYR A 312 34.68 5.03 -23.88
CA TYR A 312 34.35 3.93 -22.98
C TYR A 312 33.12 4.23 -22.11
N ARG A 313 33.06 5.41 -21.49
CA ARG A 313 31.89 5.86 -20.70
C ARG A 313 30.63 5.99 -21.55
N THR A 314 30.78 6.40 -22.81
CA THR A 314 29.65 6.48 -23.74
C THR A 314 29.14 5.10 -24.15
N ALA A 315 30.04 4.12 -24.30
CA ALA A 315 29.68 2.74 -24.62
C ALA A 315 29.04 1.99 -23.42
N HIS A 316 29.46 2.30 -22.19
CA HIS A 316 28.97 1.65 -20.97
C HIS A 316 27.95 2.54 -20.24
N ALA A 317 26.67 2.38 -20.57
CA ALA A 317 25.57 3.18 -20.02
C ALA A 317 25.38 3.06 -18.49
N SER A 318 26.05 2.12 -17.83
CA SER A 318 26.03 1.89 -16.37
C SER A 318 27.01 2.77 -15.59
N ALA A 319 28.01 3.36 -16.26
CA ALA A 319 29.02 4.17 -15.61
C ALA A 319 28.48 5.55 -15.23
N GLY A 320 28.80 6.02 -14.02
CA GLY A 320 28.33 7.31 -13.52
C GLY A 320 28.82 7.62 -12.11
N TYR A 321 28.23 8.66 -11.53
CA TYR A 321 28.50 9.10 -10.17
C TYR A 321 27.29 8.87 -9.28
N VAL A 322 27.50 8.20 -8.15
CA VAL A 322 26.55 8.20 -7.04
C VAL A 322 26.90 9.38 -6.14
N TYR A 323 25.92 10.24 -5.89
CA TYR A 323 26.08 11.42 -5.05
C TYR A 323 25.25 11.29 -3.77
N ILE A 324 25.79 11.78 -2.67
CA ILE A 324 25.10 11.92 -1.39
C ILE A 324 25.13 13.40 -1.04
N ILE A 325 23.94 14.01 -0.99
CA ILE A 325 23.78 15.44 -0.78
C ILE A 325 22.80 15.73 0.35
N SER A 326 22.98 16.83 1.06
CA SER A 326 22.06 17.27 2.10
C SER A 326 21.70 18.74 1.93
N ASN A 327 20.62 19.17 2.58
CA ASN A 327 20.25 20.57 2.66
C ASN A 327 19.67 20.82 4.05
N ILE A 328 20.55 21.25 4.95
CA ILE A 328 20.24 21.41 6.37
C ILE A 328 19.14 22.46 6.57
N GLY A 329 19.17 23.55 5.80
CA GLY A 329 18.20 24.63 5.93
C GLY A 329 16.79 24.28 5.44
N ALA A 330 16.66 23.36 4.48
CA ALA A 330 15.36 22.93 3.96
C ALA A 330 14.79 21.68 4.67
N PHE A 331 15.64 20.71 5.00
CA PHE A 331 15.20 19.38 5.47
C PHE A 331 15.64 19.05 6.90
N GLY A 332 16.53 19.85 7.49
CA GLY A 332 17.09 19.62 8.82
C GLY A 332 18.35 18.75 8.80
N LYS A 333 18.91 18.50 10.00
CA LYS A 333 20.09 17.66 10.19
C LYS A 333 19.80 16.20 9.87
N ASP A 334 20.85 15.49 9.43
CA ASP A 334 20.83 14.05 9.11
C ASP A 334 19.85 13.65 8.02
N VAL A 335 19.38 14.59 7.20
CA VAL A 335 18.56 14.31 6.02
C VAL A 335 19.41 14.39 4.77
N VAL A 336 19.55 13.25 4.11
CA VAL A 336 20.37 13.11 2.89
C VAL A 336 19.51 12.61 1.74
N LYS A 337 19.90 13.02 0.53
CA LYS A 337 19.46 12.42 -0.72
C LYS A 337 20.60 11.62 -1.31
N ILE A 338 20.31 10.36 -1.65
CA ILE A 338 21.22 9.48 -2.38
C ILE A 338 20.66 9.38 -3.80
N GLY A 339 21.45 9.76 -4.80
CA GLY A 339 21.04 9.68 -6.19
C GLY A 339 22.20 9.35 -7.12
N VAL A 340 21.89 9.12 -8.38
CA VAL A 340 22.86 8.80 -9.42
C VAL A 340 22.78 9.82 -10.56
N THR A 341 23.92 10.15 -11.15
CA THR A 341 24.02 10.98 -12.34
C THR A 341 25.00 10.36 -13.32
N ARG A 342 24.66 10.41 -14.61
CA ARG A 342 25.58 10.03 -15.70
C ARG A 342 26.35 11.22 -16.25
N ARG A 343 26.13 12.43 -15.71
CA ARG A 343 26.81 13.63 -16.17
C ARG A 343 28.31 13.54 -16.00
N MET A 344 29.01 14.20 -16.92
CA MET A 344 30.46 14.29 -16.86
C MET A 344 30.92 15.22 -15.75
N ASP A 345 30.10 16.23 -15.42
CA ASP A 345 30.27 17.08 -14.24
C ASP A 345 29.11 16.83 -13.25
N PRO A 346 29.34 16.04 -12.18
CA PRO A 346 28.30 15.77 -11.19
C PRO A 346 27.91 17.00 -10.36
N LEU A 347 28.80 18.00 -10.22
CA LEU A 347 28.51 19.21 -9.43
C LEU A 347 27.49 20.11 -10.12
N GLU A 348 27.54 20.20 -11.46
CA GLU A 348 26.55 20.95 -12.24
C GLU A 348 25.13 20.36 -12.05
N ARG A 349 25.00 19.03 -12.03
CA ARG A 349 23.72 18.36 -11.74
C ARG A 349 23.18 18.72 -10.36
N ILE A 350 24.04 18.74 -9.34
CA ILE A 350 23.66 19.07 -7.97
C ILE A 350 23.23 20.54 -7.85
N SER A 351 23.90 21.44 -8.58
CA SER A 351 23.52 22.86 -8.68
C SER A 351 22.15 23.05 -9.32
N GLU A 352 21.85 22.32 -10.41
CA GLU A 352 20.52 22.34 -11.03
C GLU A 352 19.42 21.87 -10.07
N LEU A 353 19.67 20.77 -9.33
CA LEU A 353 18.75 20.27 -8.30
C LEU A 353 18.48 21.31 -7.20
N SER A 354 19.49 22.12 -6.86
CA SER A 354 19.39 23.20 -5.88
C SER A 354 18.51 24.35 -6.36
N SER A 355 18.63 24.74 -7.64
CA SER A 355 17.96 25.93 -8.19
C SER A 355 16.44 25.83 -8.31
N ALA A 356 15.87 24.63 -8.39
CA ALA A 356 14.50 24.47 -8.84
C ALA A 356 13.47 24.33 -7.70
N SER A 357 13.87 23.99 -6.48
CA SER A 357 12.90 23.43 -5.51
C SER A 357 13.24 23.59 -4.02
N VAL A 358 14.36 24.22 -3.66
CA VAL A 358 14.78 24.36 -2.26
C VAL A 358 15.31 25.77 -1.95
N PRO A 359 15.15 26.28 -0.71
CA PRO A 359 15.55 27.64 -0.32
C PRO A 359 17.06 27.86 -0.22
N PHE A 360 17.84 26.79 -0.04
CA PHE A 360 19.30 26.83 0.07
C PHE A 360 19.91 25.82 -0.91
N LYS A 361 21.18 25.97 -1.26
CA LYS A 361 21.89 24.98 -2.09
C LYS A 361 22.07 23.65 -1.37
N PHE A 362 22.19 22.57 -2.14
CA PHE A 362 22.59 21.27 -1.62
C PHE A 362 24.09 21.26 -1.34
N ASP A 363 24.46 20.77 -0.16
CA ASP A 363 25.83 20.46 0.20
C ASP A 363 26.17 19.02 -0.20
N VAL A 364 27.41 18.79 -0.64
CA VAL A 364 27.88 17.48 -1.11
C VAL A 364 28.64 16.77 0.00
N HIS A 365 28.17 15.59 0.40
CA HIS A 365 28.84 14.73 1.37
C HIS A 365 29.71 13.68 0.71
N ALA A 366 29.26 13.10 -0.39
CA ALA A 366 30.02 12.08 -1.10
C ALA A 366 29.80 12.17 -2.61
N LEU A 367 30.87 11.99 -3.38
CA LEU A 367 30.84 11.69 -4.81
C LEU A 367 31.62 10.41 -5.05
N ILE A 368 30.94 9.40 -5.59
CA ILE A 368 31.48 8.06 -5.78
C ILE A 368 31.38 7.72 -7.26
N PHE A 369 32.52 7.57 -7.91
CA PHE A 369 32.55 7.08 -9.28
C PHE A 369 32.42 5.55 -9.29
N SER A 370 31.54 5.03 -10.13
CA SER A 370 31.37 3.58 -10.33
C SER A 370 31.07 3.28 -11.79
N TYR A 371 31.63 2.18 -12.31
CA TYR A 371 31.28 1.63 -13.62
C TYR A 371 29.87 1.00 -13.63
N ASP A 372 29.30 0.72 -12.46
CA ASP A 372 27.93 0.26 -12.27
C ASP A 372 27.24 1.10 -11.17
N ALA A 373 27.02 2.37 -11.49
CA ALA A 373 26.53 3.36 -10.53
C ALA A 373 25.08 3.08 -10.07
N TYR A 374 24.24 2.54 -10.97
CA TYR A 374 22.86 2.16 -10.63
C TYR A 374 22.80 1.02 -9.63
N LYS A 375 23.67 0.01 -9.77
CA LYS A 375 23.72 -1.09 -8.82
C LYS A 375 24.14 -0.62 -7.43
N LEU A 376 25.18 0.21 -7.35
CA LEU A 376 25.64 0.80 -6.09
C LEU A 376 24.54 1.64 -5.43
N GLU A 377 23.84 2.46 -6.19
CA GLU A 377 22.73 3.27 -5.70
C GLU A 377 21.58 2.41 -5.14
N THR A 378 21.20 1.35 -5.86
CA THR A 378 20.18 0.41 -5.42
C THR A 378 20.59 -0.33 -4.15
N GLU A 379 21.86 -0.71 -4.01
CA GLU A 379 22.41 -1.35 -2.79
C GLU A 379 22.35 -0.40 -1.60
N LEU A 380 22.72 0.87 -1.78
CA LEU A 380 22.60 1.91 -0.74
C LEU A 380 21.14 2.16 -0.34
N HIS A 381 20.22 2.25 -1.31
CA HIS A 381 18.80 2.44 -1.05
C HIS A 381 18.20 1.28 -0.25
N LYS A 382 18.56 0.03 -0.59
CA LYS A 382 18.12 -1.15 0.15
C LYS A 382 18.68 -1.17 1.57
N TYR A 383 19.96 -0.83 1.74
CA TYR A 383 20.60 -0.78 3.05
C TYR A 383 19.95 0.27 3.96
N PHE A 384 19.60 1.43 3.41
CA PHE A 384 18.98 2.53 4.17
C PHE A 384 17.44 2.56 4.10
N ASP A 385 16.78 1.50 3.63
CA ASP A 385 15.33 1.53 3.41
C ASP A 385 14.52 1.81 4.69
N SER A 386 14.99 1.30 5.84
CA SER A 386 14.40 1.57 7.16
C SER A 386 14.47 3.04 7.58
N TYR A 387 15.42 3.81 7.01
CA TYR A 387 15.64 5.23 7.27
C TYR A 387 14.94 6.14 6.25
N ARG A 388 14.19 5.57 5.29
CA ARG A 388 13.51 6.34 4.26
C ARG A 388 12.46 7.27 4.88
N ILE A 389 12.48 8.54 4.47
CA ILE A 389 11.54 9.56 4.97
C ILE A 389 10.15 9.33 4.36
N ASN A 390 10.09 9.09 3.05
CA ASN A 390 8.84 8.82 2.35
C ASN A 390 8.60 7.31 2.22
N LYS A 391 7.74 6.75 3.07
CA LYS A 391 7.38 5.32 3.07
C LYS A 391 6.32 4.93 2.03
N VAL A 392 5.74 5.92 1.35
CA VAL A 392 4.65 5.71 0.40
C VAL A 392 5.16 5.78 -1.04
N ASN A 393 6.01 6.77 -1.35
CA ASN A 393 6.67 6.90 -2.64
C ASN A 393 8.17 6.62 -2.51
N ASN A 394 8.56 5.38 -2.83
CA ASN A 394 9.94 4.91 -2.79
C ASN A 394 10.85 5.55 -3.86
N ARG A 395 10.29 6.28 -4.82
CA ARG A 395 11.07 7.04 -5.82
C ARG A 395 11.59 8.37 -5.25
N LYS A 396 11.10 8.78 -4.08
CA LYS A 396 11.69 9.89 -3.31
C LYS A 396 12.80 9.34 -2.43
N GLU A 397 14.03 9.52 -2.88
CA GLU A 397 15.26 8.93 -2.33
C GLU A 397 15.85 9.79 -1.21
N PHE A 398 15.03 10.19 -0.24
CA PHE A 398 15.45 10.94 0.93
C PHE A 398 15.45 10.04 2.16
N PHE A 399 16.54 10.08 2.92
CA PHE A 399 16.80 9.22 4.06
C PHE A 399 17.21 10.06 5.26
N ARG A 400 16.75 9.67 6.46
CA ARG A 400 17.15 10.28 7.73
C ARG A 400 18.24 9.42 8.38
N VAL A 401 19.49 9.67 8.02
CA VAL A 401 20.64 8.84 8.40
C VAL A 401 21.77 9.76 8.90
N PRO A 402 22.36 9.48 10.07
CA PRO A 402 23.57 10.15 10.51
C PRO A 402 24.71 9.97 9.49
N ILE A 403 25.47 11.02 9.23
CA ILE A 403 26.54 11.01 8.23
C ILE A 403 27.61 9.96 8.58
N GLU A 404 27.81 9.68 9.86
CA GLU A 404 28.73 8.65 10.35
C GLU A 404 28.35 7.24 9.86
N ASN A 405 27.05 6.93 9.84
CA ASN A 405 26.55 5.63 9.36
C ASN A 405 26.75 5.50 7.83
N ILE A 406 26.64 6.62 7.11
CA ILE A 406 26.95 6.66 5.68
C ILE A 406 28.44 6.41 5.47
N LYS A 407 29.31 7.10 6.22
CA LYS A 407 30.76 6.93 6.18
C LYS A 407 31.18 5.49 6.47
N GLU A 408 30.58 4.86 7.48
CA GLU A 408 30.84 3.47 7.82
C GLU A 408 30.45 2.56 6.65
N LYS A 409 29.27 2.75 6.06
CA LYS A 409 28.83 1.94 4.92
C LYS A 409 29.70 2.13 3.67
N LEU A 410 30.21 3.35 3.45
CA LEU A 410 31.08 3.64 2.31
C LEU A 410 32.46 2.99 2.42
N LYS A 411 32.93 2.61 3.62
CA LYS A 411 34.19 1.87 3.80
C LYS A 411 34.16 0.49 3.15
N ASP A 412 32.99 -0.15 3.07
CA ASP A 412 32.81 -1.44 2.40
C ASP A 412 33.16 -1.35 0.89
N TYR A 413 33.10 -0.15 0.31
CA TYR A 413 33.39 0.12 -1.10
C TYR A 413 34.74 0.83 -1.31
N GLY A 414 35.71 0.65 -0.39
CA GLY A 414 37.01 1.35 -0.39
C GLY A 414 37.88 1.15 -1.65
N GLU A 415 37.50 0.27 -2.57
CA GLU A 415 38.12 0.13 -3.90
C GLU A 415 37.69 1.25 -4.88
N LEU A 416 36.59 1.94 -4.60
CA LEU A 416 36.07 3.03 -5.44
C LEU A 416 36.68 4.38 -5.05
N THR A 417 36.81 5.27 -6.03
CA THR A 417 37.21 6.67 -5.79
C THR A 417 36.06 7.41 -5.11
N ILE A 418 36.23 7.70 -3.82
CA ILE A 418 35.25 8.39 -2.97
C ILE A 418 35.83 9.74 -2.54
N ASP A 419 35.21 10.85 -2.95
CA ASP A 419 35.43 12.17 -2.35
C ASP A 419 34.39 12.37 -1.23
N PHE A 420 34.80 12.26 0.02
CA PHE A 420 33.91 12.33 1.19
C PHE A 420 34.20 13.56 2.07
N ARG A 421 33.14 14.30 2.40
CA ARG A 421 33.16 15.46 3.30
C ARG A 421 32.22 15.25 4.48
N GLU A 422 32.81 15.12 5.66
CA GLU A 422 32.10 14.85 6.92
C GLU A 422 31.31 16.08 7.40
N THR A 423 31.92 17.26 7.32
CA THR A 423 31.28 18.53 7.67
C THR A 423 30.98 19.32 6.40
N VAL A 424 29.72 19.72 6.25
CA VAL A 424 29.28 20.62 5.18
C VAL A 424 29.21 22.06 5.68
N ASP A 425 29.50 23.00 4.78
CA ASP A 425 29.63 24.42 5.13
C ASP A 425 28.28 25.10 5.31
N ALA A 426 27.27 24.73 4.51
CA ALA A 426 25.91 25.27 4.58
C ALA A 426 25.91 26.81 4.71
N GLU A 427 26.71 27.48 3.87
CA GLU A 427 27.09 28.90 4.01
C GLU A 427 25.86 29.82 4.07
N GLU A 428 24.98 29.74 3.07
CA GLU A 428 23.75 30.55 2.97
C GLU A 428 22.82 30.36 4.19
N TYR A 429 22.76 29.15 4.74
CA TYR A 429 21.94 28.85 5.93
C TYR A 429 22.57 29.43 7.20
N ARG A 430 23.87 29.23 7.41
CA ARG A 430 24.58 29.75 8.60
C ARG A 430 24.63 31.28 8.60
N GLU A 431 24.79 31.90 7.43
CA GLU A 431 24.67 33.36 7.29
C GLU A 431 23.27 33.84 7.68
N SER A 432 22.22 33.18 7.18
CA SER A 432 20.83 33.51 7.50
C SER A 432 20.54 33.41 9.01
N GLU A 433 21.01 32.35 9.67
CA GLU A 433 20.91 32.19 11.13
C GLU A 433 21.63 33.33 11.86
N SER A 434 22.85 33.68 11.43
CA SER A 434 23.64 34.75 12.04
C SER A 434 22.98 36.14 11.94
N LEU A 435 22.23 36.39 10.87
CA LEU A 435 21.47 37.63 10.66
C LEU A 435 20.25 37.70 11.57
N ASN A 436 19.61 36.56 11.86
CA ASN A 436 18.50 36.49 12.80
C ASN A 436 18.96 36.74 14.25
N THR A 437 20.08 36.14 14.67
CA THR A 437 20.61 36.34 16.03
C THR A 437 21.07 37.78 16.30
N LYS A 438 21.43 38.54 15.25
CA LYS A 438 21.76 39.97 15.34
C LYS A 438 20.55 40.90 15.41
N LYS A 439 19.34 40.44 15.05
CA LYS A 439 18.09 41.21 15.15
C LYS A 439 17.40 41.05 16.51
N GLU A 440 17.70 39.98 17.22
CA GLU A 440 17.16 39.69 18.56
C GLU A 440 18.00 40.27 19.71
N LYS A 441 19.14 40.88 19.39
CA LYS A 441 19.96 41.70 20.29
C LYS A 441 19.79 43.17 19.93
#